data_AF-A0A017S5I7-F1
#
_entry.id   AF-A0A017S5I7-F1
#
_cell.length_a   1.000
_cell.length_b   1.000
_cell.length_c   1.000
_cell.angle_alpha   90.00
_cell.angle_beta   90.00
_cell.angle_gamma   90.00
#
_symmetry.space_group_name_H-M   'P 1'
#
loop_
_entity.id
_entity.type
_entity.pdbx_description
1 polymer ?
#
loop_
_entity_poly.entity_id
_entity_poly.type
_entity_poly.pdbx_seq_one_letter_code
_entity_poly.pdbx_strand_id
1 'polypeptide(L)' 'MVVYYQIAGKKVGSHVLAMGVLGSTFAGAYLSTRGGSKEQQQKQQGPPVQAGSKDEEDFIQKFLQSADGGDQKAQH' A
#
# COMPACT_ATOMS: atom_id res chain seq x y z
N MET A 1 22.77 1.92 -31.26
CA MET A 1 24.00 1.49 -30.56
C MET A 1 23.72 1.46 -29.06
N VAL A 2 24.20 0.46 -28.31
CA VAL A 2 24.02 0.44 -26.85
C VAL A 2 25.03 1.40 -26.22
N VAL A 3 24.54 2.40 -25.49
CA VAL A 3 25.38 3.33 -24.74
C VAL A 3 25.89 2.62 -23.50
N TYR A 4 27.19 2.68 -23.23
CA TYR A 4 27.81 2.09 -22.04
C TYR A 4 28.29 3.20 -21.11
N TYR A 5 28.03 3.04 -19.82
CA TYR A 5 28.48 3.95 -18.76
C TYR A 5 29.54 3.26 -17.91
N GLN A 6 30.64 3.96 -17.62
CA GLN A 6 31.64 3.48 -16.66
C GLN A 6 31.12 3.74 -15.25
N ILE A 7 30.71 2.68 -14.55
CA ILE A 7 30.25 2.75 -13.16
C ILE A 7 31.18 1.88 -12.33
N ALA A 8 31.78 2.47 -11.29
CA ALA A 8 32.73 1.79 -10.40
C ALA A 8 33.82 0.99 -11.15
N GLY A 9 34.39 1.57 -12.22
CA GLY A 9 35.44 0.96 -13.03
C GLY A 9 34.97 -0.15 -14.00
N LYS A 10 33.66 -0.46 -14.05
CA LYS A 10 33.09 -1.46 -14.97
C LYS A 10 32.19 -0.78 -16.01
N LYS A 11 32.22 -1.27 -17.25
CA LYS A 11 31.32 -0.81 -18.32
C LYS A 11 29.97 -1.46 -18.15
N VAL A 12 28.94 -0.69 -17.83
CA VAL A 12 27.56 -1.15 -17.67
C VAL A 12 26.75 -0.67 -18.87
N GLY A 13 26.04 -1.59 -19.53
CA GLY A 13 25.15 -1.24 -20.64
C GLY A 13 23.96 -0.41 -20.16
N SER A 14 23.60 0.64 -20.89
CA SER A 14 22.52 1.58 -20.55
C SER A 14 21.19 0.90 -20.24
N HIS A 15 20.87 -0.19 -20.93
CA HIS A 15 19.58 -0.89 -20.75
C HIS A 15 19.55 -1.65 -19.42
N VAL A 16 20.65 -2.32 -19.06
CA VAL A 16 20.76 -3.03 -17.78
C VAL A 16 20.81 -2.04 -16.62
N LEU A 17 21.51 -0.92 -16.81
CA LEU A 17 21.55 0.16 -15.83
C LEU A 17 20.15 0.76 -15.59
N ALA A 18 19.43 1.09 -16.67
CA ALA A 18 18.08 1.64 -16.57
C ALA A 18 17.12 0.66 -15.88
N MET A 19 17.16 -0.62 -16.25
CA MET A 19 16.36 -1.66 -15.59
C MET A 19 16.72 -1.81 -14.10
N GLY A 20 18.00 -1.72 -13.75
CA GLY A 20 18.45 -1.75 -12.36
C GLY A 20 17.96 -0.57 -11.53
N VAL A 21 18.00 0.66 -12.09
CA VAL A 21 17.51 1.88 -11.41
C VAL A 21 16.00 1.85 -11.25
N LEU A 22 15.26 1.49 -12.30
CA LEU A 22 13.80 1.40 -12.21
C LEU A 22 13.40 0.30 -11.22
N GLY A 23 13.99 -0.89 -11.33
CA GLY A 23 13.75 -2.00 -10.42
C GLY A 23 14.08 -1.67 -8.97
N SER A 24 15.21 -1.02 -8.68
CA SER A 24 15.60 -0.62 -7.32
C SER A 24 14.71 0.48 -6.76
N THR A 25 14.25 1.41 -7.60
CA THR A 25 13.33 2.48 -7.18
C THR A 25 11.98 1.89 -6.78
N PHE A 26 11.40 1.03 -7.61
CA PHE A 26 10.12 0.38 -7.28
C PHE A 26 10.24 -0.62 -6.14
N ALA A 27 11.30 -1.44 -6.11
CA ALA A 27 11.54 -2.38 -5.02
C ALA A 27 11.83 -1.65 -3.69
N GLY A 28 12.58 -0.55 -3.74
CA GLY A 28 12.87 0.30 -2.59
C GLY A 28 11.63 1.01 -2.06
N ALA A 29 10.82 1.59 -2.96
CA ALA A 29 9.53 2.16 -2.60
C ALA A 29 8.59 1.11 -2.01
N TYR A 30 8.46 -0.05 -2.67
CA TYR A 30 7.65 -1.15 -2.17
C TYR A 30 8.15 -1.64 -0.81
N LEU A 31 9.46 -1.82 -0.62
CA LEU A 31 10.02 -2.24 0.66
C LEU A 31 9.79 -1.19 1.76
N SER A 32 9.89 0.11 1.45
CA SER A 32 9.65 1.18 2.42
C SER A 32 8.16 1.32 2.75
N THR A 33 7.26 1.08 1.79
CA THR A 33 5.81 1.21 2.00
C THR A 33 5.14 -0.09 2.45
N ARG A 34 5.79 -1.25 2.30
CA ARG A 34 5.23 -2.57 2.65
C ARG A 34 4.96 -2.74 4.14
N GLY A 35 5.39 -1.80 4.99
CA GLY A 35 4.98 -1.74 6.38
C GLY A 35 5.51 -2.92 7.17
N GLY A 36 6.61 -2.70 7.91
CA GLY A 36 7.01 -3.64 8.94
C GLY A 36 5.87 -3.77 9.95
N SER A 37 5.40 -5.00 10.21
CA SER A 37 4.40 -5.33 11.23
C SER A 37 4.80 -4.93 12.67
N LYS A 38 5.93 -4.24 12.84
CA LYS A 38 6.39 -3.64 14.10
C LYS A 38 6.05 -2.15 14.23
N GLU A 39 5.77 -1.44 13.13
CA GLU A 39 5.32 -0.04 13.20
C GLU A 39 3.78 0.07 13.32
N GLN A 40 3.05 -1.00 13.01
CA GLN A 40 1.66 -1.20 13.45
C GLN A 40 1.55 -1.48 14.95
N GLN A 41 2.63 -1.86 15.64
CA GLN A 41 2.63 -2.01 17.11
C GLN A 41 3.03 -0.73 17.85
N GLN A 42 3.75 0.21 17.21
CA GLN A 42 4.14 1.48 17.83
C GLN A 42 3.27 2.68 17.42
N LYS A 43 2.37 2.54 16.45
CA LYS A 43 1.30 3.51 16.16
C LYS A 43 0.11 3.46 17.14
N GLN A 44 0.30 2.90 18.34
CA GLN A 44 -0.62 3.04 19.49
C GLN A 44 -0.22 4.21 20.42
N GLN A 45 0.33 5.29 19.87
CA GLN A 45 0.47 6.56 20.60
C GLN A 45 -0.04 7.74 19.76
N GLY A 46 -1.16 7.55 19.05
CA GLY A 46 -2.16 8.62 18.95
C GLY A 46 -2.98 8.67 20.25
N PRO A 47 -3.81 9.70 20.51
CA PRO A 47 -4.82 9.62 21.57
C PRO A 47 -5.52 8.26 21.43
N PRO A 48 -5.67 7.46 22.50
CA PRO A 48 -6.10 6.08 22.40
C PRO A 48 -7.32 6.00 21.48
N VAL A 49 -7.10 5.50 20.26
CA VAL A 49 -8.17 5.30 19.30
C VAL A 49 -8.92 4.09 19.82
N GLN A 50 -9.89 4.34 20.69
CA GLN A 50 -10.92 3.40 21.08
C GLN A 50 -11.89 3.19 19.89
N ALA A 51 -11.37 2.82 18.72
CA ALA A 51 -12.16 2.37 17.56
C ALA A 51 -12.07 0.84 17.43
N GLY A 52 -12.13 0.16 18.57
CA GLY A 52 -12.41 -1.28 18.69
C GLY A 52 -13.70 -1.52 19.46
N SER A 53 -14.54 -0.48 19.57
CA SER A 53 -15.82 -0.59 20.26
C SER A 53 -16.83 -1.22 19.30
N LYS A 54 -17.32 -2.40 19.70
CA LYS A 54 -18.30 -3.24 19.01
C LYS A 54 -19.45 -2.48 18.32
N ASP A 55 -19.81 -1.32 18.87
CA ASP A 55 -20.82 -0.39 18.35
C ASP A 55 -20.51 0.16 16.94
N GLU A 56 -19.24 0.48 16.63
CA GLU A 56 -18.87 0.93 15.29
C GLU A 56 -18.91 -0.21 14.26
N GLU A 57 -18.58 -1.44 14.68
CA GLU A 57 -18.68 -2.63 13.83
C GLU A 57 -20.14 -2.98 13.52
N ASP A 58 -21.02 -2.94 14.53
CA ASP A 58 -22.47 -3.11 14.38
C ASP A 58 -23.08 -2.00 13.51
N PHE A 59 -22.62 -0.76 13.62
CA PHE A 59 -23.05 0.34 12.76
C PHE A 59 -22.66 0.10 11.30
N ILE A 60 -21.42 -0.30 11.02
CA ILE A 60 -20.96 -0.57 9.65
C ILE A 60 -21.72 -1.76 9.06
N GLN A 61 -21.98 -2.82 9.84
CA GLN A 61 -22.80 -3.95 9.37
C GLN A 61 -24.24 -3.51 9.05
N LYS A 62 -24.88 -2.70 9.90
CA LYS A 62 -26.22 -2.17 9.64
C LYS A 62 -26.26 -1.21 8.45
N PHE A 63 -25.21 -0.41 8.27
CA PHE A 63 -25.09 0.50 7.14
C PHE A 63 -24.94 -0.28 5.83
N LEU A 64 -24.07 -1.29 5.78
CA LEU A 64 -23.92 -2.17 4.63
C LEU A 64 -25.22 -2.94 4.33
N GLN A 65 -25.88 -3.48 5.36
CA GLN A 65 -27.16 -4.17 5.20
C GLN A 65 -28.27 -3.24 4.68
N SER A 66 -28.26 -1.97 5.09
CA SER A 66 -29.21 -0.96 4.59
C SER A 66 -28.89 -0.48 3.18
N ALA A 67 -27.60 -0.42 2.83
CA ALA A 67 -27.13 -0.04 1.50
C ALA A 67 -27.39 -1.15 0.47
N ASP A 68 -27.08 -2.41 0.79
CA ASP A 68 -27.43 -3.57 -0.05
C ASP A 68 -28.95 -3.80 -0.14
N GLY A 69 -29.69 -3.49 0.93
CA GLY A 69 -31.17 -3.52 0.94
C GLY A 69 -31.84 -2.38 0.18
N GLY A 70 -31.07 -1.37 -0.27
CA GLY A 70 -31.55 -0.19 -0.99
C GLY A 70 -31.79 -0.40 -2.49
N ASP A 71 -31.21 -1.44 -3.09
CA ASP A 71 -31.36 -1.75 -4.52
C ASP A 71 -32.51 -2.72 -4.84
N GLN A 72 -33.12 -3.36 -3.83
CA GLN A 72 -34.20 -4.35 -4.04
C GLN A 72 -35.63 -3.80 -3.80
N LYS A 73 -35.81 -2.51 -3.54
CA LYS A 73 -37.14 -1.85 -3.39
C LYS A 73 -37.39 -0.71 -4.37
N ALA A 74 -36.75 -0.74 -5.54
CA ALA A 74 -37.02 0.20 -6.64
C ALA A 74 -37.58 -0.49 -7.91
N GLN A 75 -38.05 -1.73 -7.83
CA GLN A 75 -38.76 -2.42 -8.92
C GLN A 75 -39.89 -3.31 -8.39
N HIS A 76 -41.01 -2.71 -7.98
CA HIS A 76 -42.40 -3.12 -8.32
C HIS A 76 -43.42 -2.22 -7.62
#